data_AF-D7E7H0-F1
#
_entry.id   AF-D7E7H0-F1
#
_cell.length_a   1.000
_cell.length_b   1.000
_cell.length_c   1.000
_cell.angle_alpha   90.00
_cell.angle_beta   90.00
_cell.angle_gamma   90.00
#
_symmetry.space_group_name_H-M   'P 1'
#
loop_
_entity.id
_entity.type
_entity.pdbx_description
1 polymer ?
#
loop_
_entity_poly.entity_id
_entity_poly.type
_entity_poly.pdbx_seq_one_letter_code
_entity_poly.pdbx_strand_id
1 'polypeptide(L)' 'MGDIDNINQSMVFFRCNICSFEFQEDPNFMPIKCPQCGSEDTQRA' A
#
# COMPACT_ATOMS: atom_id res chain seq x y z
N MET A 1 -27.23 11.10 9.62
CA MET A 1 -26.17 11.58 8.73
C MET A 1 -24.94 10.75 9.04
N GLY A 2 -24.65 9.76 8.20
CA GLY A 2 -23.51 8.87 8.37
C GLY A 2 -22.32 9.45 7.62
N ASP A 3 -21.66 10.43 8.22
CA ASP A 3 -20.42 11.00 7.67
C ASP A 3 -19.23 10.22 8.27
N ILE A 4 -19.06 8.97 7.84
CA ILE A 4 -17.87 8.13 8.12
C ILE A 4 -16.91 8.20 6.92
N ASP A 5 -17.00 9.24 6.09
CA ASP A 5 -16.30 9.31 4.80
C ASP A 5 -14.96 10.06 4.86
N ASN A 6 -14.29 10.08 6.01
CA ASN A 6 -12.97 10.72 6.09
C ASN A 6 -12.00 10.08 7.08
N ILE A 7 -12.12 8.78 7.32
CA ILE A 7 -10.99 8.02 7.80
C ILE A 7 -10.40 7.36 6.56
N ASN A 8 -9.23 7.81 6.10
CA ASN A 8 -8.45 7.10 5.08
C ASN A 8 -7.91 5.79 5.68
N GLN A 9 -8.80 4.87 6.07
CA GLN A 9 -8.47 3.51 6.54
C GLN A 9 -8.16 2.59 5.38
N SER A 10 -8.23 3.09 4.14
CA SER A 10 -7.96 2.29 2.95
C SER A 10 -6.47 1.94 2.86
N MET A 11 -5.56 2.77 3.37
CA MET A 11 -4.13 2.47 3.30
C MET A 11 -3.78 1.25 4.15
N VAL A 12 -3.16 0.25 3.53
CA VAL A 12 -2.65 -0.94 4.21
C VAL A 12 -1.14 -1.00 4.05
N PHE A 13 -0.47 -1.72 4.95
CA PHE A 13 0.96 -1.93 4.85
C PHE A 13 1.27 -2.98 3.78
N PHE A 14 2.21 -2.64 2.92
CA PHE A 14 2.82 -3.50 1.93
C PHE A 14 4.31 -3.65 2.22
N ARG A 15 4.83 -4.82 1.91
CA ARG A 15 6.25 -5.15 1.97
C ARG A 15 6.71 -5.57 0.59
N CYS A 16 7.77 -4.94 0.10
CA CYS A 16 8.41 -5.35 -1.15
C CYS A 16 9.21 -6.64 -0.96
N ASN A 17 8.99 -7.63 -1.82
CA ASN A 17 9.74 -8.90 -1.77
C ASN A 17 11.17 -8.78 -2.30
N ILE A 18 11.48 -7.71 -3.04
CA ILE A 18 12.79 -7.48 -3.63
C ILE A 18 13.75 -6.83 -2.64
N CYS A 19 13.35 -5.70 -2.04
CA CYS A 19 14.20 -4.95 -1.11
C CYS A 19 13.79 -5.08 0.36
N SER A 20 12.73 -5.84 0.67
CA SER A 20 12.14 -5.97 2.02
C SER A 20 11.65 -4.65 2.63
N PHE A 21 11.44 -3.62 1.82
CA PHE A 21 10.95 -2.32 2.29
C PHE A 21 9.46 -2.36 2.59
N GLU A 22 9.07 -1.84 3.75
CA GLU A 22 7.68 -1.74 4.19
C GLU A 22 7.17 -0.31 3.99
N PHE A 23 6.01 -0.18 3.35
CA PHE A 23 5.38 1.10 3.03
C PHE A 23 3.86 0.98 3.09
N GLN A 24 3.16 2.09 3.28
CA GLN A 24 1.69 2.11 3.29
C GLN A 24 1.20 2.63 1.95
N GLU A 25 0.25 1.91 1.36
CA GLU A 25 -0.37 2.31 0.09
C GLU A 25 -1.84 1.88 0.05
N ASP A 26 -2.59 2.50 -0.87
CA ASP A 26 -3.99 2.13 -1.06
C ASP A 26 -4.09 0.79 -1.83
N PRO A 27 -4.73 -0.26 -1.27
CA PRO A 27 -4.88 -1.55 -1.91
C PRO A 27 -5.73 -1.49 -3.18
N ASN A 28 -6.51 -0.42 -3.38
CA ASN A 28 -7.27 -0.19 -4.59
C ASN A 28 -6.44 0.49 -5.69
N PHE A 29 -5.28 1.06 -5.35
CA PHE A 29 -4.40 1.72 -6.30
C PHE A 29 -3.40 0.71 -6.89
N MET A 30 -3.82 -0.01 -7.93
CA MET A 30 -2.96 -0.95 -8.66
C MET A 30 -2.43 -0.34 -9.96
N PRO A 31 -1.18 -0.65 -10.35
CA PRO A 31 -0.23 -1.53 -9.67
C PRO A 31 0.48 -0.87 -8.48
N ILE A 32 0.60 -1.61 -7.38
CA ILE A 32 1.32 -1.17 -6.18
C ILE A 32 2.81 -1.37 -6.42
N LYS A 33 3.54 -0.26 -6.49
CA LYS A 33 4.98 -0.24 -6.76
C LYS A 33 5.74 0.12 -5.50
N CYS A 34 6.81 -0.62 -5.24
CA CYS A 34 7.72 -0.29 -4.16
C CYS A 34 8.37 1.08 -4.43
N PRO A 35 8.26 2.05 -3.51
CA PRO A 35 8.84 3.38 -3.71
C PRO A 35 10.38 3.39 -3.66
N GLN A 36 11.01 2.34 -3.12
CA GLN A 36 12.46 2.26 -3.00
C GLN A 36 13.14 1.64 -4.23
N CYS A 37 12.54 0.62 -4.85
CA CYS A 37 13.14 -0.10 -5.97
C CYS A 37 12.31 -0.10 -7.25
N GLY A 38 11.07 0.39 -7.20
CA GLY A 38 10.14 0.41 -8.34
C GLY A 38 9.53 -0.95 -8.70
N SER A 39 9.83 -2.01 -7.93
CA SER A 39 9.27 -3.35 -8.16
C SER A 39 7.76 -3.38 -7.87
N GLU A 40 7.01 -4.08 -8.71
CA GLU A 40 5.59 -4.41 -8.52
C GLU A 40 5.41 -5.65 -7.63
N ASP A 41 6.51 -6.35 -7.30
CA ASP A 41 6.52 -7.51 -6.41
C ASP A 41 6.47 -7.05 -4.95
N THR A 42 5.25 -6.75 -4.51
CA THR A 42 4.92 -6.30 -3.17
C THR A 42 3.77 -7.17 -2.63
N GLN A 43 3.88 -7.57 -1.37
CA GLN A 43 2.84 -8.33 -0.67
C GLN A 43 2.29 -7.50 0.49
N ARG A 44 1.07 -7.78 0.94
CA ARG A 44 0.58 -7.17 2.19
C ARG A 44 1.40 -7.70 3.36
N ALA A 45 1.89 -6.79 4.20
CA ALA A 45 2.69 -7.12 5.37
C ALA A 45 1.82 -7.72 6.49
#